data_AF-A0A7V1M590-F1
#
_entry.id   AF-A0A7V1M590-F1
#
_cell.length_a   1.000
_cell.length_b   1.000
_cell.length_c   1.000
_cell.angle_alpha   90.00
_cell.angle_beta   90.00
_cell.angle_gamma   90.00
#
_symmetry.space_group_name_H-M   'P 1'
#
loop_
_entity.id
_entity.type
_entity.pdbx_description
1 polymer ?
#
loop_
_entity_poly.entity_id
_entity_poly.type
_entity_poly.pdbx_seq_one_letter_code
_entity_poly.pdbx_strand_id
1 'polypeptide(L)'
;MNIQFTGHPVVDYGLVSLRYLAGSEGDLSSAVSQLITLLTTDLEGTVRVFSGYLPNSVFSNPSAKATRKQDISSFLSTLQHMVSRRGTGDLVCSICGCFCPDDALLHARKDRLPFLYGDANFYPLLAPGLELCGLCALAVVAALPAMMQAGNTFLLMHVQDEKAALGLAKQAIDTVRANVLAGHFALHSYPSVRTPEAALLYSLHDLLTKSYADYLYLEHSRYPKTLWSVRSGNQTDDVRIEYLTIPHAVLVFMDRVVDYEQRERVSPSFVPILYRSLKISRSVLRGGNILELDREGAPNGAWYGHRMYLQEVMQMDGSYIASIERIGIAIAASPRAKNHVESLRQESSARTLARILHQLVADGAIEKEDARILLAYDNPLLLADAVRAVAYDYIRCVQNGVPFHRYTGEPIPADKMIETIERVAQRVAQSHHNLRSVYVSMVKESSPKSIRRTYVRWVSYGWMDWQEFITLCPIGEEKADLQKMQKYRDFLAACIAWHARQKGIDTTLPEEEES
;
A
#
# COMPACT_ATOMS: atom_id res chain seq x y z
N MET A 1 -29.87 -9.31 18.96
CA MET A 1 -29.40 -7.93 19.25
C MET A 1 -29.32 -7.10 17.97
N ASN A 2 -30.10 -6.03 17.84
CA ASN A 2 -29.96 -5.07 16.73
C ASN A 2 -28.78 -4.14 17.00
N ILE A 3 -27.88 -3.98 16.03
CA ILE A 3 -26.77 -3.03 16.12
C ILE A 3 -27.23 -1.72 15.49
N GLN A 4 -27.01 -0.63 16.20
CA GLN A 4 -27.04 0.71 15.63
C GLN A 4 -25.64 1.31 15.82
N PHE A 5 -24.97 1.61 14.71
CA PHE A 5 -23.67 2.25 14.77
C PHE A 5 -23.79 3.66 15.36
N THR A 6 -22.83 3.96 16.22
CA THR A 6 -22.68 5.22 16.96
C THR A 6 -21.80 6.21 16.20
N GLY A 7 -21.02 5.74 15.22
CA GLY A 7 -20.00 6.53 14.54
C GLY A 7 -18.65 6.53 15.26
N HIS A 8 -18.57 5.97 16.48
CA HIS A 8 -17.32 5.81 17.21
C HIS A 8 -16.68 4.44 16.90
N PRO A 9 -15.48 4.38 16.31
CA PRO A 9 -14.93 3.14 15.71
C PRO A 9 -14.76 2.00 16.72
N VAL A 10 -14.26 2.31 17.93
CA VAL A 10 -14.11 1.30 19.00
C VAL A 10 -15.45 0.74 19.48
N VAL A 11 -16.46 1.60 19.62
CA VAL A 11 -17.78 1.18 20.10
C VAL A 11 -18.51 0.41 19.02
N ASP A 12 -18.47 0.89 17.78
CA ASP A 12 -19.08 0.21 16.63
C ASP A 12 -18.49 -1.19 16.43
N TYR A 13 -17.16 -1.30 16.48
CA TYR A 13 -16.47 -2.59 16.39
C TYR A 13 -16.83 -3.49 17.58
N GLY A 14 -16.92 -2.92 18.79
CA GLY A 14 -17.36 -3.61 19.99
C GLY A 14 -18.81 -4.12 19.94
N LEU A 15 -19.73 -3.35 19.38
CA LEU A 15 -21.14 -3.75 19.19
C LEU A 15 -21.24 -4.94 18.24
N VAL A 16 -20.42 -4.95 17.21
CA VAL A 16 -20.31 -6.07 16.27
C VAL A 16 -19.72 -7.31 16.94
N SER A 17 -18.67 -7.14 17.75
CA SER A 17 -18.11 -8.21 18.57
C SER A 17 -19.13 -8.80 19.54
N LEU A 18 -19.92 -7.96 20.21
CA LEU A 18 -21.02 -8.42 21.07
C LEU A 18 -22.06 -9.21 20.30
N ARG A 19 -22.42 -8.80 19.08
CA ARG A 19 -23.35 -9.55 18.25
C ARG A 19 -22.78 -10.89 17.82
N TYR A 20 -21.49 -10.93 17.46
CA TYR A 20 -20.83 -12.19 17.15
C TYR A 20 -20.85 -13.15 18.34
N LEU A 21 -20.49 -12.64 19.53
CA LEU A 21 -20.51 -13.41 20.77
C LEU A 21 -21.94 -13.83 21.16
N ALA A 22 -22.95 -13.01 20.90
CA ALA A 22 -24.34 -13.32 21.20
C ALA A 22 -24.91 -14.50 20.36
N GLY A 23 -24.25 -14.86 19.26
CA GLY A 23 -24.70 -15.92 18.35
C GLY A 23 -25.97 -15.56 17.58
N SER A 24 -26.61 -16.56 16.98
CA SER A 24 -27.80 -16.40 16.12
C SER A 24 -29.02 -15.85 16.86
N GLU A 25 -29.17 -16.18 18.13
CA GLU A 25 -30.29 -15.71 18.97
C GLU A 25 -30.10 -14.26 19.41
N GLY A 26 -28.84 -13.78 19.39
CA GLY A 26 -28.54 -12.39 19.70
C GLY A 26 -28.83 -12.02 21.17
N ASP A 27 -28.69 -12.97 22.09
CA ASP A 27 -28.80 -12.79 23.53
C ASP A 27 -27.54 -12.13 24.12
N LEU A 28 -27.74 -11.00 24.79
CA LEU A 28 -26.66 -10.26 25.45
C LEU A 28 -26.03 -11.07 26.59
N SER A 29 -26.81 -11.90 27.28
CA SER A 29 -26.31 -12.70 28.41
C SER A 29 -25.30 -13.74 27.94
N SER A 30 -25.61 -14.42 26.82
CA SER A 30 -24.66 -15.28 26.11
C SER A 30 -23.39 -14.55 25.71
N ALA A 31 -23.51 -13.34 25.14
CA ALA A 31 -22.34 -12.54 24.74
C ALA A 31 -21.44 -12.17 25.94
N VAL A 32 -22.04 -11.72 27.04
CA VAL A 32 -21.34 -11.36 28.28
C VAL A 32 -20.66 -12.57 28.90
N SER A 33 -21.35 -13.72 28.94
CA SER A 33 -20.79 -14.97 29.46
C SER A 33 -19.54 -15.39 28.65
N GLN A 34 -19.61 -15.35 27.32
CA GLN A 34 -18.46 -15.68 26.49
C GLN A 34 -17.32 -14.67 26.64
N LEU A 35 -17.63 -13.37 26.76
CA LEU A 35 -16.63 -12.34 27.01
C LEU A 35 -15.90 -12.55 28.35
N ILE A 36 -16.64 -12.92 29.41
CA ILE A 36 -16.05 -13.31 30.70
C ILE A 36 -15.11 -14.50 30.51
N THR A 37 -15.54 -15.55 29.81
CA THR A 37 -14.68 -16.72 29.55
C THR A 37 -13.40 -16.33 28.82
N LEU A 38 -13.50 -15.55 27.74
CA LEU A 38 -12.33 -15.10 26.97
C LEU A 38 -11.31 -14.33 27.84
N LEU A 39 -11.80 -13.41 28.68
CA LEU A 39 -10.93 -12.52 29.47
C LEU A 39 -10.45 -13.13 30.80
N THR A 40 -11.01 -14.26 31.23
CA THR A 40 -10.71 -14.85 32.55
C THR A 40 -10.10 -16.24 32.52
N THR A 41 -10.04 -16.90 31.36
CA THR A 41 -9.44 -18.25 31.25
C THR A 41 -7.92 -18.21 31.45
N ASP A 42 -7.22 -17.23 30.87
CA ASP A 42 -5.81 -16.93 31.16
C ASP A 42 -5.68 -15.48 31.63
N LEU A 43 -5.77 -15.30 32.95
CA LEU A 43 -5.67 -13.99 33.60
C LEU A 43 -4.30 -13.35 33.44
N GLU A 44 -3.22 -14.14 33.39
CA GLU A 44 -1.86 -13.60 33.28
C GLU A 44 -1.57 -13.12 31.86
N GLY A 45 -1.99 -13.88 30.84
CA GLY A 45 -1.93 -13.44 29.45
C GLY A 45 -2.79 -12.22 29.19
N THR A 46 -4.00 -12.16 29.76
CA THR A 46 -4.90 -10.98 29.66
C THR A 46 -4.22 -9.73 30.22
N VAL A 47 -3.62 -9.81 31.42
CA VAL A 47 -2.87 -8.70 32.03
C VAL A 47 -1.69 -8.31 31.14
N ARG A 48 -0.90 -9.29 30.69
CA ARG A 48 0.29 -9.05 29.86
C ARG A 48 -0.07 -8.29 28.59
N VAL A 49 -1.16 -8.67 27.92
CA VAL A 49 -1.62 -8.02 26.69
C VAL A 49 -2.16 -6.61 26.97
N PHE A 50 -3.03 -6.44 27.97
CA PHE A 50 -3.76 -5.17 28.14
C PHE A 50 -3.13 -4.17 29.11
N SER A 51 -2.09 -4.54 29.86
CA SER A 51 -1.44 -3.67 30.86
C SER A 51 -0.99 -2.31 30.33
N GLY A 52 -0.55 -2.23 29.08
CA GLY A 52 -0.15 -0.98 28.45
C GLY A 52 -1.30 -0.02 28.13
N TYR A 53 -2.54 -0.50 28.04
CA TYR A 53 -3.69 0.25 27.54
C TYR A 53 -4.77 0.51 28.60
N LEU A 54 -4.71 -0.22 29.69
CA LEU A 54 -5.66 -0.20 30.78
C LEU A 54 -4.91 -0.12 32.10
N PRO A 55 -4.06 0.90 32.37
CA PRO A 55 -3.26 0.94 33.58
C PRO A 55 -4.14 0.95 34.83
N ASN A 56 -3.79 0.13 35.82
CA ASN A 56 -4.52 0.02 37.10
C ASN A 56 -6.00 -0.43 36.99
N SER A 57 -6.38 -1.04 35.86
CA SER A 57 -7.74 -1.56 35.68
C SER A 57 -7.96 -2.93 36.31
N VAL A 58 -9.23 -3.34 36.42
CA VAL A 58 -9.59 -4.73 36.79
C VAL A 58 -8.98 -5.77 35.83
N PHE A 59 -8.62 -5.39 34.60
CA PHE A 59 -8.05 -6.28 33.59
C PHE A 59 -6.53 -6.42 33.68
N SER A 60 -5.84 -5.48 34.32
CA SER A 60 -4.37 -5.40 34.28
C SER A 60 -3.69 -5.22 35.65
N ASN A 61 -4.43 -4.84 36.69
CA ASN A 61 -3.85 -4.47 37.98
C ASN A 61 -3.17 -5.67 38.64
N PRO A 62 -1.84 -5.67 38.82
CA PRO A 62 -1.09 -6.80 39.35
C PRO A 62 -1.42 -7.12 40.82
N SER A 63 -1.98 -6.19 41.58
CA SER A 63 -2.34 -6.38 42.99
C SER A 63 -3.67 -7.11 43.20
N ALA A 64 -4.53 -7.19 42.17
CA ALA A 64 -5.86 -7.82 42.24
C ALA A 64 -5.86 -9.31 41.89
N LYS A 65 -4.72 -10.02 41.96
CA LYS A 65 -4.58 -11.40 41.44
C LYS A 65 -5.64 -12.39 41.98
N ALA A 66 -5.96 -12.31 43.27
CA ALA A 66 -6.85 -13.27 43.93
C ALA A 66 -8.34 -13.09 43.57
N THR A 67 -8.78 -11.85 43.31
CA THR A 67 -10.19 -11.51 43.05
C THR A 67 -10.47 -11.19 41.59
N ARG A 68 -9.45 -11.09 40.72
CA ARG A 68 -9.57 -10.58 39.35
C ARG A 68 -10.70 -11.18 38.53
N LYS A 69 -10.84 -12.51 38.58
CA LYS A 69 -11.91 -13.21 37.83
C LYS A 69 -13.30 -12.75 38.31
N GLN A 70 -13.48 -12.61 39.61
CA GLN A 70 -14.72 -12.13 40.22
C GLN A 70 -14.94 -10.64 39.91
N ASP A 71 -13.89 -9.82 39.95
CA ASP A 71 -13.96 -8.39 39.65
C ASP A 71 -14.34 -8.14 38.18
N ILE A 72 -13.74 -8.86 37.23
CA ILE A 72 -14.10 -8.81 35.81
C ILE A 72 -15.55 -9.26 35.59
N SER A 73 -15.95 -10.39 36.21
CA SER A 73 -17.31 -10.93 36.06
C SER A 73 -18.36 -9.99 36.63
N SER A 74 -18.09 -9.41 37.80
CA SER A 74 -18.96 -8.43 38.47
C SER A 74 -19.08 -7.16 37.64
N PHE A 75 -17.96 -6.65 37.12
CA PHE A 75 -17.94 -5.48 36.25
C PHE A 75 -18.79 -5.69 35.00
N LEU A 76 -18.59 -6.79 34.27
CA LEU A 76 -19.35 -7.06 33.04
C LEU A 76 -20.84 -7.32 33.30
N SER A 77 -21.18 -8.00 34.41
CA SER A 77 -22.57 -8.21 34.81
C SER A 77 -23.25 -6.88 35.19
N THR A 78 -22.52 -5.96 35.82
CA THR A 78 -23.02 -4.61 36.13
C THR A 78 -23.33 -3.86 34.83
N LEU A 79 -22.41 -3.87 33.86
CA LEU A 79 -22.64 -3.23 32.56
C LEU A 79 -23.85 -3.83 31.83
N GLN A 80 -24.00 -5.16 31.86
CA GLN A 80 -25.16 -5.86 31.30
C GLN A 80 -26.47 -5.37 31.94
N HIS A 81 -26.53 -5.26 33.26
CA HIS A 81 -27.70 -4.75 33.97
C HIS A 81 -28.04 -3.31 33.55
N MET A 82 -27.02 -2.46 33.40
CA MET A 82 -27.20 -1.08 32.94
C MET A 82 -27.79 -0.99 31.52
N VAL A 83 -27.52 -1.97 30.64
CA VAL A 83 -28.12 -2.00 29.29
C VAL A 83 -29.65 -2.04 29.34
N SER A 84 -30.23 -2.78 30.30
CA SER A 84 -31.69 -2.95 30.39
C SER A 84 -32.45 -1.66 30.72
N ARG A 85 -31.76 -0.63 31.20
CA ARG A 85 -32.33 0.66 31.63
C ARG A 85 -32.03 1.81 30.68
N ARG A 86 -31.37 1.51 29.56
CA ARG A 86 -31.08 2.45 28.48
C ARG A 86 -32.37 2.96 27.82
N GLY A 87 -32.38 4.23 27.42
CA GLY A 87 -33.51 4.87 26.72
C GLY A 87 -34.54 5.52 27.65
N THR A 88 -34.21 5.64 28.94
CA THR A 88 -35.04 6.28 29.98
C THR A 88 -34.19 7.31 30.72
N GLY A 89 -34.80 8.28 31.42
CA GLY A 89 -34.06 9.29 32.21
C GLY A 89 -33.59 10.52 31.41
N ASP A 90 -32.83 11.39 32.07
CA ASP A 90 -32.52 12.75 31.59
C ASP A 90 -31.03 12.98 31.25
N LEU A 91 -30.16 12.02 31.60
CA LEU A 91 -28.73 12.11 31.32
C LEU A 91 -28.40 11.46 29.98
N VAL A 92 -27.32 11.90 29.31
CA VAL A 92 -27.02 11.50 27.93
C VAL A 92 -25.67 10.79 27.86
N CYS A 93 -25.65 9.60 27.26
CA CYS A 93 -24.40 8.91 26.96
C CYS A 93 -23.54 9.73 26.00
N SER A 94 -22.30 10.00 26.38
CA SER A 94 -21.36 10.85 25.64
C SER A 94 -20.94 10.28 24.28
N ILE A 95 -21.17 8.98 24.02
CA ILE A 95 -20.84 8.35 22.73
C ILE A 95 -22.07 8.19 21.84
N CYS A 96 -23.12 7.50 22.32
CA CYS A 96 -24.27 7.19 21.47
C CYS A 96 -25.42 8.19 21.57
N GLY A 97 -25.34 9.20 22.44
CA GLY A 97 -26.39 10.20 22.62
C GLY A 97 -27.68 9.66 23.25
N CYS A 98 -27.69 8.43 23.76
CA CYS A 98 -28.88 7.82 24.32
C CYS A 98 -29.14 8.31 25.75
N PHE A 99 -30.41 8.61 26.04
CA PHE A 99 -30.88 8.97 27.38
C PHE A 99 -30.77 7.78 28.35
N CYS A 100 -30.24 8.03 29.55
CA CYS A 100 -30.04 7.06 30.62
C CYS A 100 -30.37 7.69 31.99
N PRO A 101 -30.90 6.92 32.95
CA PRO A 101 -30.86 7.32 34.36
C PRO A 101 -29.42 7.27 34.89
N ASP A 102 -29.17 7.96 36.00
CA ASP A 102 -27.84 8.06 36.63
C ASP A 102 -27.23 6.68 36.95
N ASP A 103 -28.02 5.76 37.49
CA ASP A 103 -27.60 4.39 37.80
C ASP A 103 -27.41 3.47 36.57
N ALA A 104 -27.66 3.97 35.36
CA ALA A 104 -27.36 3.31 34.09
C ALA A 104 -26.22 4.00 33.31
N LEU A 105 -25.57 5.01 33.90
CA LEU A 105 -24.36 5.64 33.40
C LEU A 105 -23.14 5.21 34.19
N LEU A 106 -22.07 4.93 33.45
CA LEU A 106 -20.75 4.64 33.96
C LEU A 106 -19.89 5.87 33.73
N HIS A 107 -19.40 6.47 34.83
CA HIS A 107 -18.30 7.43 34.79
C HIS A 107 -16.98 6.66 34.67
N ALA A 108 -16.34 6.73 33.51
CA ALA A 108 -15.12 5.97 33.22
C ALA A 108 -13.97 6.85 32.73
N ARG A 109 -12.75 6.47 33.13
CA ARG A 109 -11.49 6.95 32.53
C ARG A 109 -10.69 5.77 31.98
N LYS A 110 -9.46 6.04 31.56
CA LYS A 110 -8.48 5.05 31.08
C LYS A 110 -8.21 3.87 32.02
N ASP A 111 -8.45 4.05 33.31
CA ASP A 111 -8.31 3.00 34.34
C ASP A 111 -9.47 2.00 34.34
N ARG A 112 -10.63 2.34 33.77
CA ARG A 112 -11.78 1.44 33.65
C ARG A 112 -12.06 0.99 32.23
N LEU A 113 -11.86 1.87 31.25
CA LEU A 113 -12.10 1.57 29.84
C LEU A 113 -10.91 2.01 28.98
N PRO A 114 -10.48 1.17 28.01
CA PRO A 114 -9.39 1.49 27.11
C PRO A 114 -9.78 2.64 26.17
N PHE A 115 -8.78 3.31 25.58
CA PHE A 115 -8.93 4.39 24.58
C PHE A 115 -9.57 5.69 25.08
N LEU A 116 -9.93 5.79 26.36
CA LEU A 116 -10.20 7.07 27.02
C LEU A 116 -8.87 7.75 27.36
N TYR A 117 -8.80 9.07 27.22
CA TYR A 117 -7.58 9.85 27.43
C TYR A 117 -7.86 11.13 28.22
N GLY A 118 -6.86 11.58 28.98
CA GLY A 118 -6.91 12.80 29.81
C GLY A 118 -6.94 12.52 31.31
N ASP A 119 -6.43 13.48 32.09
CA ASP A 119 -6.59 13.52 33.56
C ASP A 119 -7.99 14.02 33.94
N ALA A 120 -8.36 13.88 35.22
CA ALA A 120 -9.66 14.31 35.74
C ALA A 120 -10.05 15.76 35.37
N ASN A 121 -9.06 16.63 35.11
CA ASN A 121 -9.29 18.04 34.76
C ASN A 121 -9.54 18.30 33.27
N PHE A 122 -9.43 17.29 32.40
CA PHE A 122 -9.51 17.45 30.94
C PHE A 122 -10.71 16.78 30.28
N TYR A 123 -11.63 16.22 31.07
CA TYR A 123 -12.91 15.74 30.56
C TYR A 123 -13.95 16.88 30.53
N PRO A 124 -14.98 16.79 29.67
CA PRO A 124 -16.03 17.79 29.60
C PRO A 124 -16.58 18.14 31.00
N LEU A 125 -16.80 19.44 31.25
CA LEU A 125 -17.36 19.96 32.49
C LEU A 125 -16.55 19.66 33.77
N LEU A 126 -15.24 19.40 33.65
CA LEU A 126 -14.38 19.01 34.80
C LEU A 126 -14.84 17.70 35.47
N ALA A 127 -15.54 16.84 34.72
CA ALA A 127 -16.00 15.56 35.21
C ALA A 127 -14.82 14.59 35.43
N PRO A 128 -14.89 13.66 36.39
CA PRO A 128 -13.82 12.69 36.64
C PRO A 128 -13.74 11.58 35.58
N GLY A 129 -14.19 11.81 34.35
CA GLY A 129 -14.24 10.84 33.25
C GLY A 129 -15.35 11.13 32.25
N LEU A 130 -15.58 10.18 31.35
CA LEU A 130 -16.65 10.22 30.35
C LEU A 130 -17.89 9.46 30.86
N GLU A 131 -19.08 9.99 30.58
CA GLU A 131 -20.37 9.37 30.94
C GLU A 131 -20.84 8.43 29.83
N LEU A 132 -20.87 7.13 30.13
CA LEU A 132 -21.15 6.09 29.15
C LEU A 132 -22.31 5.21 29.59
N CYS A 133 -23.27 4.95 28.70
CA CYS A 133 -24.28 3.94 28.98
C CYS A 133 -23.65 2.53 29.04
N GLY A 134 -24.31 1.61 29.75
CA GLY A 134 -23.86 0.22 29.88
C GLY A 134 -23.50 -0.46 28.56
N LEU A 135 -24.24 -0.18 27.48
CA LEU A 135 -24.01 -0.80 26.18
C LEU A 135 -22.74 -0.27 25.50
N CYS A 136 -22.50 1.04 25.54
CA CYS A 136 -21.26 1.62 24.99
C CYS A 136 -20.04 1.15 25.79
N ALA A 137 -20.12 1.15 27.12
CA ALA A 137 -19.05 0.64 27.97
C ALA A 137 -18.77 -0.86 27.69
N LEU A 138 -19.82 -1.68 27.59
CA LEU A 138 -19.68 -3.10 27.29
C LEU A 138 -19.10 -3.33 25.88
N ALA A 139 -19.51 -2.54 24.89
CA ALA A 139 -18.95 -2.59 23.54
C ALA A 139 -17.45 -2.28 23.55
N VAL A 140 -17.00 -1.24 24.27
CA VAL A 140 -15.56 -0.96 24.39
C VAL A 140 -14.79 -2.16 24.94
N VAL A 141 -15.30 -2.84 25.97
CA VAL A 141 -14.66 -4.05 26.50
C VAL A 141 -14.70 -5.20 25.49
N ALA A 142 -15.82 -5.39 24.78
CA ALA A 142 -15.96 -6.43 23.77
C ALA A 142 -15.09 -6.20 22.53
N ALA A 143 -14.65 -4.97 22.27
CA ALA A 143 -13.69 -4.67 21.22
C ALA A 143 -12.29 -5.25 21.52
N LEU A 144 -11.91 -5.37 22.79
CA LEU A 144 -10.57 -5.83 23.20
C LEU A 144 -10.17 -7.19 22.63
N PRO A 145 -10.93 -8.29 22.83
CA PRO A 145 -10.58 -9.58 22.24
C PRO A 145 -10.78 -9.64 20.71
N ALA A 146 -11.42 -8.65 20.11
CA ALA A 146 -11.58 -8.57 18.66
C ALA A 146 -10.46 -7.77 17.98
N MET A 147 -9.54 -7.16 18.74
CA MET A 147 -8.39 -6.45 18.17
C MET A 147 -7.33 -7.41 17.64
N MET A 148 -6.59 -6.94 16.65
CA MET A 148 -5.38 -7.61 16.19
C MET A 148 -4.14 -6.93 16.78
N GLN A 149 -3.01 -7.63 16.77
CA GLN A 149 -1.74 -7.14 17.28
C GLN A 149 -0.65 -7.26 16.22
N ALA A 150 0.10 -6.17 16.02
CA ALA A 150 1.32 -6.13 15.20
C ALA A 150 2.46 -5.51 16.01
N GLY A 151 3.38 -6.35 16.48
CA GLY A 151 4.37 -5.96 17.48
C GLY A 151 3.69 -5.44 18.76
N ASN A 152 3.99 -4.19 19.13
CA ASN A 152 3.38 -3.53 20.30
C ASN A 152 2.17 -2.64 19.94
N THR A 153 1.64 -2.76 18.73
CA THR A 153 0.53 -1.95 18.23
C THR A 153 -0.75 -2.77 18.19
N PHE A 154 -1.84 -2.24 18.74
CA PHE A 154 -3.17 -2.80 18.51
C PHE A 154 -3.80 -2.22 17.27
N LEU A 155 -4.51 -3.08 16.54
CA LEU A 155 -5.13 -2.77 15.28
C LEU A 155 -6.61 -3.06 15.38
N LEU A 156 -7.40 -2.09 14.93
CA LEU A 156 -8.84 -2.18 14.82
C LEU A 156 -9.22 -1.83 13.39
N MET A 157 -9.80 -2.79 12.67
CA MET A 157 -10.31 -2.55 11.33
C MET A 157 -11.79 -2.22 11.42
N HIS A 158 -12.14 -0.98 11.09
CA HIS A 158 -13.52 -0.48 11.16
C HIS A 158 -14.09 -0.26 9.77
N VAL A 159 -15.34 -0.68 9.61
CA VAL A 159 -16.17 -0.42 8.43
C VAL A 159 -17.62 -0.29 8.91
N GLN A 160 -18.38 0.66 8.36
CA GLN A 160 -19.79 0.88 8.73
C GLN A 160 -20.76 -0.03 7.98
N ASP A 161 -20.27 -1.12 7.38
CA ASP A 161 -21.08 -2.21 6.87
C ASP A 161 -21.12 -3.32 7.91
N GLU A 162 -22.31 -3.64 8.42
CA GLU A 162 -22.49 -4.59 9.52
C GLU A 162 -21.95 -5.98 9.18
N LYS A 163 -22.15 -6.45 7.94
CA LYS A 163 -21.74 -7.80 7.53
C LYS A 163 -20.22 -7.90 7.40
N ALA A 164 -19.60 -6.91 6.77
CA ALA A 164 -18.15 -6.82 6.66
C ALA A 164 -17.48 -6.69 8.05
N ALA A 165 -18.05 -5.84 8.92
CA ALA A 165 -17.55 -5.69 10.29
C ALA A 165 -17.67 -7.01 11.07
N LEU A 166 -18.77 -7.76 10.90
CA LEU A 166 -18.99 -9.03 11.58
C LEU A 166 -17.96 -10.08 11.16
N GLY A 167 -17.63 -10.15 9.86
CA GLY A 167 -16.56 -11.04 9.36
C GLY A 167 -15.20 -10.74 9.99
N LEU A 168 -14.84 -9.45 10.10
CA LEU A 168 -13.60 -9.01 10.73
C LEU A 168 -13.55 -9.38 12.23
N ALA A 169 -14.62 -9.07 12.97
CA ALA A 169 -14.70 -9.39 14.39
C ALA A 169 -14.65 -10.90 14.64
N LYS A 170 -15.33 -11.68 13.80
CA LYS A 170 -15.33 -13.15 13.85
C LYS A 170 -13.93 -13.72 13.73
N GLN A 171 -13.16 -13.30 12.72
CA GLN A 171 -11.79 -13.78 12.49
C GLN A 171 -10.88 -13.56 13.71
N ALA A 172 -10.94 -12.36 14.29
CA ALA A 172 -10.13 -12.03 15.45
C ALA A 172 -10.57 -12.82 16.70
N ILE A 173 -11.88 -12.84 17.00
CA ILE A 173 -12.42 -13.52 18.18
C ILE A 173 -12.20 -15.03 18.11
N ASP A 174 -12.37 -15.65 16.94
CA ASP A 174 -12.15 -17.10 16.79
C ASP A 174 -10.68 -17.48 17.00
N THR A 175 -9.75 -16.61 16.59
CA THR A 175 -8.32 -16.79 16.90
C THR A 175 -8.06 -16.71 18.39
N VAL A 176 -8.64 -15.71 19.09
CA VAL A 176 -8.51 -15.58 20.55
C VAL A 176 -9.12 -16.78 21.26
N ARG A 177 -10.31 -17.24 20.84
CA ARG A 177 -10.93 -18.46 21.36
C ARG A 177 -10.00 -19.67 21.22
N ALA A 178 -9.41 -19.86 20.05
CA ALA A 178 -8.48 -20.97 19.80
C ALA A 178 -7.24 -20.90 20.71
N ASN A 179 -6.65 -19.71 20.89
CA ASN A 179 -5.51 -19.51 21.79
C ASN A 179 -5.89 -19.80 23.25
N VAL A 180 -7.04 -19.30 23.69
CA VAL A 180 -7.58 -19.54 25.03
C VAL A 180 -7.83 -21.03 25.28
N LEU A 181 -8.37 -21.77 24.31
CA LEU A 181 -8.53 -23.22 24.38
C LEU A 181 -7.18 -23.95 24.44
N ALA A 182 -6.13 -23.39 23.83
CA ALA A 182 -4.75 -23.85 23.93
C ALA A 182 -4.05 -23.38 25.23
N GLY A 183 -4.78 -22.79 26.18
CA GLY A 183 -4.29 -22.45 27.52
C GLY A 183 -3.50 -21.15 27.62
N HIS A 184 -3.56 -20.27 26.62
CA HIS A 184 -2.88 -18.97 26.67
C HIS A 184 -3.67 -17.86 25.98
N PHE A 185 -3.78 -16.70 26.61
CA PHE A 185 -4.41 -15.53 26.00
C PHE A 185 -3.42 -14.80 25.11
N ALA A 186 -3.76 -14.71 23.82
CA ALA A 186 -3.06 -13.91 22.83
C ALA A 186 -4.05 -13.38 21.80
N LEU A 187 -3.90 -12.11 21.42
CA LEU A 187 -4.68 -11.52 20.34
C LEU A 187 -4.29 -12.12 18.99
N HIS A 188 -5.18 -11.96 18.02
CA HIS A 188 -4.88 -12.30 16.64
C HIS A 188 -3.65 -11.51 16.17
N SER A 189 -2.61 -12.22 15.73
CA SER A 189 -1.38 -11.61 15.25
C SER A 189 -0.71 -12.50 14.21
N TYR A 190 0.12 -11.89 13.36
CA TYR A 190 0.91 -12.61 12.37
C TYR A 190 2.38 -12.64 12.82
N PRO A 191 2.97 -13.81 13.13
CA PRO A 191 4.28 -13.91 13.78
C PRO A 191 5.43 -13.19 13.06
N SER A 192 5.37 -13.10 11.73
CA SER A 192 6.39 -12.46 10.88
C SER A 192 6.12 -10.96 10.62
N VAL A 193 5.03 -10.42 11.14
CA VAL A 193 4.55 -9.08 10.81
C VAL A 193 4.58 -8.17 12.03
N ARG A 194 5.33 -7.08 11.94
CA ARG A 194 5.55 -6.16 13.06
C ARG A 194 4.95 -4.77 12.85
N THR A 195 4.34 -4.52 11.69
CA THR A 195 3.86 -3.19 11.32
C THR A 195 2.36 -3.23 11.03
N PRO A 196 1.61 -2.16 11.38
CA PRO A 196 0.17 -2.06 11.11
C PRO A 196 -0.18 -2.29 9.64
N GLU A 197 0.60 -1.70 8.74
CA GLU A 197 0.36 -1.74 7.30
C GLU A 197 0.50 -3.15 6.73
N ALA A 198 1.56 -3.86 7.12
CA ALA A 198 1.76 -5.24 6.69
C ALA A 198 0.71 -6.17 7.31
N ALA A 199 0.34 -5.95 8.57
CA ALA A 199 -0.66 -6.78 9.25
C ALA A 199 -2.03 -6.61 8.60
N LEU A 200 -2.36 -5.40 8.16
CA LEU A 200 -3.56 -5.14 7.37
C LEU A 200 -3.55 -5.90 6.04
N LEU A 201 -2.48 -5.78 5.24
CA LEU A 201 -2.41 -6.49 3.96
C LEU A 201 -2.49 -8.00 4.15
N TYR A 202 -1.86 -8.54 5.21
CA TYR A 202 -1.98 -9.94 5.55
C TYR A 202 -3.42 -10.31 5.95
N SER A 203 -4.09 -9.47 6.75
CA SER A 203 -5.49 -9.69 7.14
C SER A 203 -6.42 -9.75 5.94
N LEU A 204 -6.23 -8.84 4.97
CA LEU A 204 -6.99 -8.83 3.72
C LEU A 204 -6.74 -10.09 2.88
N HIS A 205 -5.48 -10.54 2.80
CA HIS A 205 -5.11 -11.79 2.15
C HIS A 205 -5.76 -13.02 2.83
N ASP A 206 -5.77 -13.04 4.17
CA ASP A 206 -6.37 -14.13 4.95
C ASP A 206 -7.90 -14.18 4.76
N LEU A 207 -8.56 -13.02 4.72
CA LEU A 207 -9.99 -12.92 4.40
C LEU A 207 -10.28 -13.43 3.00
N LEU A 208 -9.50 -13.02 2.00
CA LEU A 208 -9.64 -13.48 0.61
C LEU A 208 -9.47 -14.98 0.47
N THR A 209 -8.51 -15.57 1.20
CA THR A 209 -8.17 -16.99 1.07
C THR A 209 -9.03 -17.92 1.92
N LYS A 210 -9.41 -17.50 3.14
CA LYS A 210 -10.12 -18.36 4.10
C LYS A 210 -11.60 -17.99 4.28
N SER A 211 -11.98 -16.75 4.03
CA SER A 211 -13.33 -16.25 4.26
C SER A 211 -13.81 -15.33 3.14
N TYR A 212 -13.77 -15.83 1.90
CA TYR A 212 -14.10 -15.05 0.70
C TYR A 212 -15.47 -14.34 0.79
N ALA A 213 -16.46 -14.97 1.42
CA ALA A 213 -17.76 -14.35 1.67
C ALA A 213 -17.67 -13.07 2.52
N ASP A 214 -16.85 -13.07 3.58
CA ASP A 214 -16.62 -11.90 4.42
C ASP A 214 -15.85 -10.81 3.66
N TYR A 215 -14.89 -11.23 2.83
CA TYR A 215 -14.20 -10.32 1.92
C TYR A 215 -15.17 -9.64 0.94
N LEU A 216 -16.07 -10.38 0.29
CA LEU A 216 -17.02 -9.81 -0.68
C LEU A 216 -17.87 -8.70 -0.03
N TYR A 217 -18.31 -8.88 1.22
CA TYR A 217 -18.99 -7.82 1.96
C TYR A 217 -18.09 -6.61 2.19
N LEU A 218 -16.83 -6.85 2.58
CA LEU A 218 -15.86 -5.77 2.76
C LEU A 218 -15.59 -5.03 1.45
N GLU A 219 -15.45 -5.73 0.33
CA GLU A 219 -15.19 -5.15 -0.99
C GLU A 219 -16.34 -4.27 -1.47
N HIS A 220 -17.57 -4.81 -1.45
CA HIS A 220 -18.78 -4.15 -1.97
C HIS A 220 -19.35 -3.08 -1.02
N SER A 221 -18.86 -3.02 0.22
CA SER A 221 -19.22 -1.96 1.14
C SER A 221 -18.88 -0.59 0.55
N ARG A 222 -19.91 0.26 0.48
CA ARG A 222 -19.81 1.67 0.07
C ARG A 222 -19.25 2.56 1.18
N TYR A 223 -19.11 2.03 2.40
CA TYR A 223 -18.61 2.77 3.53
C TYR A 223 -17.07 2.82 3.53
N PRO A 224 -16.48 3.91 4.06
CA PRO A 224 -15.04 3.95 4.30
C PRO A 224 -14.59 2.77 5.16
N LYS A 225 -13.43 2.23 4.81
CA LYS A 225 -12.78 1.14 5.52
C LYS A 225 -11.52 1.72 6.12
N THR A 226 -11.40 1.69 7.44
CA THR A 226 -10.34 2.38 8.16
C THR A 226 -9.65 1.42 9.10
N LEU A 227 -8.34 1.28 8.94
CA LEU A 227 -7.49 0.67 9.93
C LEU A 227 -7.11 1.74 10.95
N TRP A 228 -7.53 1.54 12.19
CA TRP A 228 -7.07 2.29 13.34
C TRP A 228 -5.92 1.52 13.98
N SER A 229 -4.78 2.17 14.15
CA SER A 229 -3.65 1.63 14.88
C SER A 229 -3.44 2.44 16.15
N VAL A 230 -3.45 1.75 17.28
CA VAL A 230 -3.29 2.34 18.61
C VAL A 230 -1.99 1.83 19.20
N ARG A 231 -1.11 2.75 19.56
CA ARG A 231 0.11 2.48 20.31
C ARG A 231 0.00 3.16 21.65
N SER A 232 0.20 2.39 22.72
CA SER A 232 0.32 2.94 24.07
C SER A 232 1.73 2.69 24.60
N GLY A 233 2.36 3.73 25.15
CA GLY A 233 3.57 3.59 25.94
C GLY A 233 3.21 3.14 27.36
N ASN A 234 3.85 2.08 27.86
CA ASN A 234 3.57 1.54 29.19
C ASN A 234 3.81 2.52 30.37
N GLN A 235 4.35 3.72 30.13
CA GLN A 235 4.79 4.66 31.17
C GLN A 235 4.61 6.15 30.86
N THR A 236 4.15 6.53 29.66
CA THR A 236 3.87 7.93 29.30
C THR A 236 2.43 8.05 28.83
N ASP A 237 1.82 9.21 29.04
CA ASP A 237 0.52 9.56 28.46
C ASP A 237 0.54 9.65 26.91
N ASP A 238 1.57 9.11 26.24
CA ASP A 238 1.64 9.06 24.78
C ASP A 238 0.88 7.87 24.21
N VAL A 239 -0.46 7.95 24.24
CA VAL A 239 -1.30 7.11 23.37
C VAL A 239 -1.30 7.73 21.98
N ARG A 240 -0.70 7.05 21.00
CA ARG A 240 -0.73 7.46 19.59
C ARG A 240 -1.79 6.67 18.85
N ILE A 241 -2.78 7.39 18.35
CA ILE A 241 -3.81 6.85 17.47
C ILE A 241 -3.48 7.34 16.05
N GLU A 242 -3.18 6.41 15.17
CA GLU A 242 -3.03 6.66 13.74
C GLU A 242 -4.15 5.92 13.01
N TYR A 243 -4.62 6.48 11.90
CA TYR A 243 -5.61 5.81 11.06
C TYR A 243 -5.16 5.81 9.60
N LEU A 244 -5.62 4.81 8.88
CA LEU A 244 -5.37 4.62 7.46
C LEU A 244 -6.65 4.16 6.78
N THR A 245 -7.10 4.93 5.80
CA THR A 245 -8.19 4.51 4.92
C THR A 245 -7.67 3.49 3.92
N ILE A 246 -8.39 2.39 3.74
CA ILE A 246 -8.07 1.33 2.79
C ILE A 246 -8.70 1.70 1.44
N PRO A 247 -7.92 2.04 0.40
CA PRO A 247 -8.49 2.37 -0.91
C PRO A 247 -9.18 1.15 -1.52
N HIS A 248 -10.33 1.35 -2.18
CA HIS A 248 -11.03 0.26 -2.86
C HIS A 248 -10.15 -0.41 -3.93
N ALA A 249 -9.34 0.39 -4.65
CA ALA A 249 -8.34 -0.10 -5.60
C ALA A 249 -7.37 -1.13 -4.99
N VAL A 250 -7.00 -0.98 -3.72
CA VAL A 250 -6.13 -1.94 -3.02
C VAL A 250 -6.87 -3.25 -2.73
N LEU A 251 -8.17 -3.18 -2.41
CA LEU A 251 -8.97 -4.39 -2.21
C LEU A 251 -9.09 -5.20 -3.50
N VAL A 252 -9.44 -4.54 -4.62
CA VAL A 252 -9.55 -5.18 -5.94
C VAL A 252 -8.21 -5.77 -6.37
N PHE A 253 -7.12 -5.01 -6.16
CA PHE A 253 -5.77 -5.50 -6.39
C PHE A 253 -5.48 -6.79 -5.60
N MET A 254 -5.78 -6.80 -4.29
CA MET A 254 -5.53 -7.97 -3.44
C MET A 254 -6.36 -9.18 -3.90
N ASP A 255 -7.63 -8.97 -4.28
CA ASP A 255 -8.49 -10.03 -4.82
C ASP A 255 -7.90 -10.66 -6.07
N ARG A 256 -7.51 -9.84 -7.05
CA ARG A 256 -6.92 -10.34 -8.30
C ARG A 256 -5.59 -11.06 -8.10
N VAL A 257 -4.81 -10.64 -7.11
CA VAL A 257 -3.57 -11.34 -6.76
C VAL A 257 -3.91 -12.72 -6.17
N VAL A 258 -4.85 -12.81 -5.22
CA VAL A 258 -5.24 -14.08 -4.58
C VAL A 258 -5.94 -15.02 -5.54
N ASP A 259 -6.86 -14.54 -6.39
CA ASP A 259 -7.53 -15.35 -7.41
C ASP A 259 -6.51 -16.03 -8.33
N TYR A 260 -5.46 -15.30 -8.71
CA TYR A 260 -4.35 -15.87 -9.48
C TYR A 260 -3.55 -16.93 -8.70
N GLU A 261 -3.24 -16.68 -7.43
CA GLU A 261 -2.59 -17.68 -6.56
C GLU A 261 -3.35 -18.99 -6.53
N GLN A 262 -4.68 -18.90 -6.40
CA GLN A 262 -5.55 -20.05 -6.29
C GLN A 262 -5.68 -20.80 -7.62
N ARG A 263 -5.82 -20.10 -8.75
CA ARG A 263 -5.96 -20.71 -10.08
C ARG A 263 -4.68 -21.38 -10.55
N GLU A 264 -3.56 -20.67 -10.43
CA GLU A 264 -2.28 -21.14 -10.99
C GLU A 264 -1.54 -22.09 -10.04
N ARG A 265 -1.98 -22.21 -8.77
CA ARG A 265 -1.29 -22.99 -7.71
C ARG A 265 0.18 -22.61 -7.54
N VAL A 266 0.56 -21.43 -8.02
CA VAL A 266 1.90 -20.89 -7.87
C VAL A 266 1.88 -20.07 -6.59
N SER A 267 2.73 -20.43 -5.62
CA SER A 267 3.03 -19.53 -4.50
C SER A 267 3.78 -18.34 -5.08
N PRO A 268 3.20 -17.15 -5.20
CA PRO A 268 3.94 -16.02 -5.71
C PRO A 268 4.90 -15.63 -4.61
N SER A 269 6.14 -15.39 -5.00
CA SER A 269 7.06 -14.58 -4.20
C SER A 269 6.47 -13.22 -3.82
N PHE A 270 5.46 -12.73 -4.56
CA PHE A 270 4.88 -11.40 -4.43
C PHE A 270 4.19 -11.11 -3.11
N VAL A 271 3.17 -11.90 -2.72
CA VAL A 271 2.38 -11.64 -1.51
C VAL A 271 3.25 -11.69 -0.25
N PRO A 272 4.15 -12.68 -0.08
CA PRO A 272 5.12 -12.67 1.00
C PRO A 272 6.01 -11.44 1.07
N ILE A 273 6.34 -10.84 -0.07
CA ILE A 273 7.14 -9.62 -0.13
C ILE A 273 6.30 -8.39 0.28
N LEU A 274 5.03 -8.32 -0.15
CA LEU A 274 4.12 -7.21 0.17
C LEU A 274 4.02 -6.94 1.68
N TYR A 275 3.95 -7.99 2.50
CA TYR A 275 3.83 -7.84 3.95
C TYR A 275 5.16 -7.93 4.72
N ARG A 276 6.28 -8.33 4.09
CA ARG A 276 7.60 -8.29 4.76
C ARG A 276 8.23 -6.91 4.77
N SER A 277 8.00 -6.13 3.70
CA SER A 277 8.57 -4.79 3.57
C SER A 277 7.59 -3.71 4.01
N LEU A 278 7.90 -3.03 5.12
CA LEU A 278 7.12 -1.88 5.61
C LEU A 278 6.95 -0.80 4.55
N LYS A 279 8.01 -0.51 3.78
CA LYS A 279 7.96 0.53 2.74
C LYS A 279 6.99 0.14 1.63
N ILE A 280 7.00 -1.12 1.19
CA ILE A 280 6.08 -1.63 0.18
C ILE A 280 4.64 -1.63 0.73
N SER A 281 4.42 -2.17 1.93
CA SER A 281 3.07 -2.19 2.52
C SER A 281 2.46 -0.80 2.63
N ARG A 282 3.25 0.18 3.10
CA ARG A 282 2.83 1.59 3.15
C ARG A 282 2.50 2.16 1.78
N SER A 283 3.33 1.86 0.78
CA SER A 283 3.16 2.38 -0.56
C SER A 283 1.91 1.80 -1.21
N VAL A 284 1.68 0.49 -1.11
CA VAL A 284 0.44 -0.15 -1.59
C VAL A 284 -0.78 0.53 -0.99
N LEU A 285 -0.82 0.66 0.34
CA LEU A 285 -1.98 1.20 1.05
C LEU A 285 -2.24 2.68 0.79
N ARG A 286 -1.21 3.42 0.39
CA ARG A 286 -1.31 4.85 0.03
C ARG A 286 -1.46 5.06 -1.47
N GLY A 287 -1.55 4.00 -2.27
CA GLY A 287 -1.53 4.11 -3.73
C GLY A 287 -0.26 4.79 -4.25
N GLY A 288 0.88 4.53 -3.61
CA GLY A 288 2.19 5.06 -3.97
C GLY A 288 2.97 4.14 -4.92
N ASN A 289 4.21 4.48 -5.21
CA ASN A 289 5.07 3.64 -6.05
C ASN A 289 5.60 2.43 -5.26
N ILE A 290 5.36 1.20 -5.73
CA ILE A 290 5.89 -0.04 -5.13
C ILE A 290 7.15 -0.57 -5.83
N LEU A 291 7.48 0.01 -7.00
CA LEU A 291 8.56 -0.41 -7.88
C LEU A 291 9.90 0.28 -7.56
N GLU A 292 9.85 1.52 -7.07
CA GLU A 292 11.02 2.35 -6.71
C GLU A 292 11.73 1.93 -5.40
N LEU A 293 11.19 0.96 -4.67
CA LEU A 293 11.64 0.66 -3.31
C LEU A 293 12.74 -0.41 -3.30
N ASP A 294 13.95 0.11 -3.10
CA ASP A 294 15.28 -0.47 -3.18
C ASP A 294 15.52 -1.83 -2.49
N ARG A 295 16.45 -2.60 -3.10
CA ARG A 295 17.39 -3.66 -2.65
C ARG A 295 17.06 -4.67 -1.52
N GLU A 296 15.99 -4.54 -0.75
CA GLU A 296 15.63 -5.43 0.38
C GLU A 296 14.68 -6.57 -0.03
N GLY A 297 14.82 -7.10 -1.25
CA GLY A 297 13.93 -8.14 -1.76
C GLY A 297 12.63 -7.59 -2.35
N ALA A 298 12.73 -6.53 -3.16
CA ALA A 298 11.66 -6.13 -4.08
C ALA A 298 11.10 -7.37 -4.83
N PRO A 299 9.85 -7.34 -5.34
CA PRO A 299 9.21 -8.51 -5.95
C PRO A 299 9.77 -8.88 -7.34
N ASN A 300 11.08 -8.83 -7.51
CA ASN A 300 11.79 -9.28 -8.71
C ASN A 300 11.32 -10.70 -9.06
N GLY A 301 10.73 -10.88 -10.24
CA GLY A 301 10.16 -12.15 -10.67
C GLY A 301 8.72 -12.43 -10.22
N ALA A 302 7.85 -11.42 -10.21
CA ALA A 302 6.42 -11.61 -10.06
C ALA A 302 5.65 -10.54 -10.86
N TRP A 303 5.82 -10.59 -12.18
CA TRP A 303 5.24 -9.61 -13.09
C TRP A 303 3.73 -9.53 -12.94
N TYR A 304 3.05 -10.66 -12.75
CA TYR A 304 1.60 -10.67 -12.56
C TYR A 304 1.14 -9.72 -11.43
N GLY A 305 1.79 -9.76 -10.26
CA GLY A 305 1.46 -8.90 -9.13
C GLY A 305 1.71 -7.42 -9.44
N HIS A 306 2.83 -7.11 -10.08
CA HIS A 306 3.12 -5.74 -10.53
C HIS A 306 2.11 -5.24 -11.56
N ARG A 307 1.75 -6.09 -12.53
CA ARG A 307 0.76 -5.79 -13.55
C ARG A 307 -0.59 -5.45 -12.92
N MET A 308 -1.06 -6.27 -11.97
CA MET A 308 -2.30 -5.99 -11.23
C MET A 308 -2.19 -4.68 -10.44
N TYR A 309 -1.04 -4.40 -9.84
CA TYR A 309 -0.85 -3.13 -9.13
C TYR A 309 -0.90 -1.92 -10.06
N LEU A 310 -0.19 -1.99 -11.19
CA LEU A 310 -0.18 -0.95 -12.21
C LEU A 310 -1.60 -0.70 -12.74
N GLN A 311 -2.36 -1.76 -12.98
CA GLN A 311 -3.72 -1.67 -13.51
C GLN A 311 -4.72 -1.16 -12.47
N GLU A 312 -4.77 -1.77 -11.29
CA GLU A 312 -5.84 -1.51 -10.32
C GLU A 312 -5.54 -0.32 -9.40
N VAL A 313 -4.29 -0.16 -8.97
CA VAL A 313 -3.90 0.88 -8.00
C VAL A 313 -3.37 2.13 -8.69
N MET A 314 -2.51 1.96 -9.69
CA MET A 314 -1.96 3.09 -10.45
C MET A 314 -2.85 3.52 -11.61
N GLN A 315 -3.91 2.73 -11.94
CA GLN A 315 -4.83 3.02 -13.04
C GLN A 315 -4.08 3.27 -14.36
N MET A 316 -2.97 2.55 -14.56
CA MET A 316 -2.14 2.65 -15.75
C MET A 316 -2.89 2.06 -16.95
N ASP A 317 -2.86 2.78 -18.07
CA ASP A 317 -3.48 2.33 -19.30
C ASP A 317 -2.89 0.97 -19.76
N GLY A 318 -3.77 0.09 -20.23
CA GLY A 318 -3.39 -1.25 -20.66
C GLY A 318 -2.32 -1.26 -21.75
N SER A 319 -2.29 -0.25 -22.61
CA SER A 319 -1.30 -0.14 -23.67
C SER A 319 0.11 0.18 -23.17
N TYR A 320 0.24 0.92 -22.07
CA TYR A 320 1.52 1.07 -21.36
C TYR A 320 1.96 -0.26 -20.75
N ILE A 321 1.04 -0.99 -20.10
CA ILE A 321 1.31 -2.30 -19.51
C ILE A 321 1.78 -3.32 -20.58
N ALA A 322 1.11 -3.36 -21.73
CA ALA A 322 1.47 -4.21 -22.86
C ALA A 322 2.88 -3.88 -23.38
N SER A 323 3.20 -2.59 -23.46
CA SER A 323 4.51 -2.12 -23.90
C SER A 323 5.60 -2.51 -22.90
N ILE A 324 5.40 -2.28 -21.61
CA ILE A 324 6.33 -2.70 -20.55
C ILE A 324 6.62 -4.20 -20.63
N GLU A 325 5.58 -5.02 -20.80
CA GLU A 325 5.72 -6.46 -20.91
C GLU A 325 6.53 -6.86 -22.16
N ARG A 326 6.19 -6.31 -23.32
CA ARG A 326 6.91 -6.59 -24.56
C ARG A 326 8.40 -6.24 -24.45
N ILE A 327 8.70 -5.07 -23.87
CA ILE A 327 10.07 -4.58 -23.70
C ILE A 327 10.86 -5.48 -22.74
N GLY A 328 10.25 -5.86 -21.61
CA GLY A 328 10.91 -6.75 -20.65
C GLY A 328 11.18 -8.14 -21.22
N ILE A 329 10.27 -8.69 -22.03
CA ILE A 329 10.49 -9.95 -22.76
C ILE A 329 11.63 -9.81 -23.76
N ALA A 330 11.68 -8.71 -24.53
CA ALA A 330 12.74 -8.46 -25.51
C ALA A 330 14.13 -8.41 -24.83
N ILE A 331 14.24 -7.70 -23.71
CA ILE A 331 15.47 -7.66 -22.90
C ILE A 331 15.83 -9.06 -22.39
N ALA A 332 14.85 -9.80 -21.87
CA ALA A 332 15.08 -11.15 -21.34
C ALA A 332 15.49 -12.18 -22.40
N ALA A 333 15.02 -12.02 -23.63
CA ALA A 333 15.39 -12.86 -24.77
C ALA A 333 16.73 -12.48 -25.41
N SER A 334 17.32 -11.35 -25.02
CA SER A 334 18.57 -10.87 -25.62
C SER A 334 19.80 -11.73 -25.21
N PRO A 335 20.84 -11.82 -26.05
CA PRO A 335 22.04 -12.62 -25.76
C PRO A 335 22.78 -12.22 -24.48
N ARG A 336 22.58 -10.99 -23.99
CA ARG A 336 23.20 -10.43 -22.78
C ARG A 336 22.16 -10.09 -21.71
N ALA A 337 21.04 -10.80 -21.67
CA ALA A 337 19.91 -10.53 -20.77
C ALA A 337 20.32 -10.21 -19.33
N LYS A 338 21.22 -11.01 -18.72
CA LYS A 338 21.67 -10.78 -17.34
C LYS A 338 22.34 -9.40 -17.15
N ASN A 339 23.18 -8.98 -18.10
CA ASN A 339 23.87 -7.69 -18.03
C ASN A 339 22.89 -6.53 -18.25
N HIS A 340 21.98 -6.69 -19.22
CA HIS A 340 20.95 -5.70 -19.54
C HIS A 340 20.00 -5.46 -18.36
N VAL A 341 19.53 -6.53 -17.71
CA VAL A 341 18.67 -6.45 -16.54
C VAL A 341 19.38 -5.82 -15.34
N GLU A 342 20.66 -6.15 -15.12
CA GLU A 342 21.43 -5.54 -14.02
C GLU A 342 21.76 -4.06 -14.27
N SER A 343 21.94 -3.66 -15.53
CA SER A 343 22.10 -2.25 -15.89
C SER A 343 20.88 -1.43 -15.48
N LEU A 344 19.67 -1.90 -15.82
CA LEU A 344 18.41 -1.25 -15.40
C LEU A 344 18.23 -1.14 -13.86
N ARG A 345 18.96 -1.95 -13.08
CA ARG A 345 18.94 -1.89 -11.62
C ARG A 345 19.85 -0.81 -11.02
N GLN A 346 20.87 -0.39 -11.75
CA GLN A 346 21.84 0.62 -11.28
C GLN A 346 21.32 2.06 -11.46
N GLU A 347 20.08 2.21 -11.90
CA GLU A 347 19.50 3.50 -12.25
C GLU A 347 19.06 4.29 -11.04
N SER A 348 19.56 5.53 -10.96
CA SER A 348 19.21 6.50 -9.91
C SER A 348 18.63 7.79 -10.47
N SER A 349 18.66 7.98 -11.80
CA SER A 349 18.20 9.20 -12.45
C SER A 349 17.70 8.94 -13.87
N ALA A 350 16.83 9.83 -14.36
CA ALA A 350 16.33 9.76 -15.74
C ALA A 350 17.45 9.86 -16.79
N ARG A 351 18.55 10.56 -16.48
CA ARG A 351 19.71 10.70 -17.38
C ARG A 351 20.50 9.39 -17.50
N THR A 352 20.70 8.70 -16.37
CA THR A 352 21.37 7.40 -16.35
C THR A 352 20.51 6.37 -17.10
N LEU A 353 19.19 6.42 -16.88
CA LEU A 353 18.23 5.56 -17.58
C LEU A 353 18.25 5.76 -19.09
N ALA A 354 18.26 7.01 -19.56
CA ALA A 354 18.37 7.28 -21.00
C ALA A 354 19.63 6.64 -21.59
N ARG A 355 20.79 6.75 -20.90
CA ARG A 355 22.05 6.14 -21.33
C ARG A 355 21.96 4.61 -21.42
N ILE A 356 21.33 3.95 -20.46
CA ILE A 356 21.20 2.49 -20.49
C ILE A 356 20.22 2.06 -21.58
N LEU A 357 19.10 2.76 -21.76
CA LEU A 357 18.18 2.49 -22.86
C LEU A 357 18.86 2.67 -24.23
N HIS A 358 19.73 3.68 -24.38
CA HIS A 358 20.55 3.82 -25.60
C HIS A 358 21.46 2.62 -25.82
N GLN A 359 22.07 2.08 -24.75
CA GLN A 359 22.92 0.90 -24.84
C GLN A 359 22.10 -0.35 -25.20
N LEU A 360 20.90 -0.52 -24.65
CA LEU A 360 20.02 -1.64 -24.98
C LEU A 360 19.56 -1.61 -26.45
N VAL A 361 19.25 -0.42 -26.98
CA VAL A 361 18.97 -0.24 -28.40
C VAL A 361 20.23 -0.51 -29.24
N ALA A 362 21.40 -0.10 -28.76
CA ALA A 362 22.68 -0.36 -29.42
C ALA A 362 22.98 -1.84 -29.59
N ASP A 363 22.72 -2.60 -28.53
CA ASP A 363 22.96 -4.04 -28.46
C ASP A 363 21.84 -4.85 -29.14
N GLY A 364 20.83 -4.17 -29.72
CA GLY A 364 19.68 -4.80 -30.39
C GLY A 364 18.75 -5.54 -29.43
N ALA A 365 18.80 -5.24 -28.13
CA ALA A 365 17.99 -5.90 -27.12
C ALA A 365 16.53 -5.39 -27.10
N ILE A 366 16.33 -4.14 -27.50
CA ILE A 366 15.00 -3.50 -27.61
C ILE A 366 14.97 -2.61 -28.85
N GLU A 367 13.77 -2.32 -29.34
CA GLU A 367 13.59 -1.40 -30.46
C GLU A 367 13.73 0.06 -30.00
N LYS A 368 13.97 0.95 -30.96
CA LYS A 368 14.03 2.39 -30.69
C LYS A 368 12.70 2.92 -30.11
N GLU A 369 11.58 2.35 -30.53
CA GLU A 369 10.25 2.69 -30.04
C GLU A 369 10.04 2.30 -28.57
N ASP A 370 10.74 1.27 -28.13
CA ASP A 370 10.67 0.76 -26.76
C ASP A 370 11.28 1.74 -25.77
N ALA A 371 12.48 2.22 -26.11
CA ALA A 371 13.15 3.26 -25.34
C ALA A 371 12.30 4.54 -25.25
N ARG A 372 11.48 4.82 -26.28
CA ARG A 372 10.57 5.97 -26.31
C ARG A 372 9.44 5.86 -25.33
N ILE A 373 8.75 4.73 -25.35
CA ILE A 373 7.63 4.50 -24.44
C ILE A 373 8.09 4.65 -22.98
N LEU A 374 9.29 4.15 -22.64
CA LEU A 374 9.82 4.23 -21.28
C LEU A 374 10.17 5.65 -20.84
N LEU A 375 10.82 6.43 -21.71
CA LEU A 375 11.27 7.80 -21.37
C LEU A 375 10.16 8.85 -21.46
N ALA A 376 9.12 8.60 -22.27
CA ALA A 376 7.99 9.51 -22.44
C ALA A 376 7.09 9.59 -21.20
N TYR A 377 7.03 8.52 -20.40
CA TYR A 377 6.20 8.48 -19.20
C TYR A 377 6.65 9.49 -18.13
N ASP A 378 5.71 9.97 -17.32
CA ASP A 378 5.97 10.97 -16.29
C ASP A 378 7.02 10.51 -15.29
N ASN A 379 6.99 9.21 -14.96
CA ASN A 379 7.98 8.55 -14.12
C ASN A 379 8.70 7.41 -14.88
N PRO A 380 9.78 7.72 -15.61
CA PRO A 380 10.46 6.71 -16.43
C PRO A 380 11.19 5.65 -15.57
N LEU A 381 11.53 5.97 -14.31
CA LEU A 381 12.14 5.03 -13.37
C LEU A 381 11.16 3.94 -12.94
N LEU A 382 9.90 4.31 -12.65
CA LEU A 382 8.80 3.37 -12.42
C LEU A 382 8.69 2.34 -13.57
N LEU A 383 8.73 2.81 -14.82
CA LEU A 383 8.62 1.93 -15.99
C LEU A 383 9.84 1.03 -16.14
N ALA A 384 11.05 1.54 -15.88
CA ALA A 384 12.26 0.74 -15.92
C ALA A 384 12.23 -0.40 -14.88
N ASP A 385 11.76 -0.13 -13.66
CA ASP A 385 11.58 -1.16 -12.63
C ASP A 385 10.49 -2.18 -13.03
N ALA A 386 9.41 -1.74 -13.68
CA ALA A 386 8.37 -2.63 -14.20
C ALA A 386 8.92 -3.56 -15.29
N VAL A 387 9.67 -3.01 -16.25
CA VAL A 387 10.38 -3.76 -17.30
C VAL A 387 11.35 -4.77 -16.68
N ARG A 388 12.06 -4.39 -15.62
CA ARG A 388 12.94 -5.29 -14.88
C ARG A 388 12.17 -6.45 -14.25
N ALA A 389 11.01 -6.17 -13.65
CA ALA A 389 10.16 -7.20 -13.06
C ALA A 389 9.67 -8.22 -14.10
N VAL A 390 9.26 -7.75 -15.29
CA VAL A 390 8.94 -8.60 -16.46
C VAL A 390 10.13 -9.47 -16.83
N ALA A 391 11.30 -8.86 -17.04
CA ALA A 391 12.46 -9.56 -17.53
C ALA A 391 12.91 -10.69 -16.59
N TYR A 392 12.94 -10.42 -15.27
CA TYR A 392 13.24 -11.45 -14.27
C TYR A 392 12.21 -12.59 -14.28
N ASP A 393 10.93 -12.27 -14.37
CA ASP A 393 9.87 -13.28 -14.34
C ASP A 393 9.90 -14.15 -15.60
N TYR A 394 10.11 -13.54 -16.77
CA TYR A 394 10.27 -14.26 -18.02
C TYR A 394 11.47 -15.21 -17.99
N ILE A 395 12.64 -14.74 -17.55
CA ILE A 395 13.85 -15.59 -17.41
C ILE A 395 13.56 -16.78 -16.49
N ARG A 396 12.89 -16.54 -15.36
CA ARG A 396 12.49 -17.58 -14.42
C ARG A 396 11.54 -18.60 -15.06
N CYS A 397 10.52 -18.13 -15.79
CA CYS A 397 9.57 -19.00 -16.49
C CYS A 397 10.27 -19.92 -17.49
N VAL A 398 11.16 -19.37 -18.30
CA VAL A 398 11.97 -20.12 -19.28
C VAL A 398 12.86 -21.15 -18.58
N GLN A 399 13.55 -20.78 -17.50
CA GLN A 399 14.43 -21.68 -16.74
C GLN A 399 13.68 -22.85 -16.10
N ASN A 400 12.45 -22.61 -15.62
CA ASN A 400 11.64 -23.62 -14.94
C ASN A 400 10.69 -24.38 -15.88
N GLY A 401 10.69 -24.07 -17.18
CA GLY A 401 9.81 -24.70 -18.17
C GLY A 401 8.32 -24.42 -17.96
N VAL A 402 7.98 -23.30 -17.31
CA VAL A 402 6.59 -22.88 -17.05
C VAL A 402 6.18 -21.76 -18.01
N PRO A 403 4.89 -21.67 -18.41
CA PRO A 403 4.45 -20.61 -19.30
C PRO A 403 4.57 -19.23 -18.64
N PHE A 404 4.90 -18.23 -19.45
CA PHE A 404 4.84 -16.82 -19.04
C PHE A 404 3.47 -16.24 -19.40
N HIS A 405 2.72 -15.76 -18.40
CA HIS A 405 1.36 -15.26 -18.58
C HIS A 405 1.37 -13.83 -19.14
N ARG A 406 1.29 -13.73 -20.47
CA ARG A 406 1.25 -12.45 -21.18
C ARG A 406 -0.01 -11.63 -20.88
N TYR A 407 0.11 -10.33 -20.99
CA TYR A 407 -0.99 -9.38 -21.02
C TYR A 407 -1.60 -9.35 -22.43
N THR A 408 -2.92 -9.30 -22.51
CA THR A 408 -3.68 -9.45 -23.77
C THR A 408 -4.07 -8.12 -24.42
N GLY A 409 -3.67 -6.97 -23.86
CA GLY A 409 -3.96 -5.65 -24.43
C GLY A 409 -3.02 -5.26 -25.57
N GLU A 410 -3.41 -4.25 -26.33
CA GLU A 410 -2.64 -3.71 -27.46
C GLU A 410 -1.64 -2.63 -27.02
N PRO A 411 -0.42 -2.58 -27.59
CA PRO A 411 0.60 -1.58 -27.25
C PRO A 411 0.29 -0.18 -27.81
N ILE A 412 0.95 0.85 -27.27
CA ILE A 412 0.78 2.25 -27.71
C ILE A 412 1.31 2.46 -29.14
N PRO A 413 0.55 3.11 -30.04
CA PRO A 413 1.06 3.60 -31.32
C PRO A 413 1.96 4.82 -31.17
N ALA A 414 2.96 4.98 -32.05
CA ALA A 414 3.89 6.12 -32.02
C ALA A 414 3.18 7.49 -32.17
N ASP A 415 3.60 8.46 -31.36
CA ASP A 415 3.11 9.86 -31.32
C ASP A 415 3.68 10.71 -32.49
N LYS A 416 2.90 11.70 -32.99
CA LYS A 416 3.35 12.75 -33.94
C LYS A 416 4.61 13.52 -33.50
N MET A 417 4.84 13.68 -32.21
CA MET A 417 6.08 14.24 -31.65
C MET A 417 7.28 13.36 -31.98
N ILE A 418 7.09 12.04 -31.93
CA ILE A 418 8.12 11.06 -32.25
C ILE A 418 8.46 11.13 -33.74
N GLU A 419 7.46 11.19 -34.62
CA GLU A 419 7.66 11.43 -36.06
C GLU A 419 8.45 12.72 -36.33
N THR A 420 8.20 13.76 -35.54
CA THR A 420 8.90 15.05 -35.63
C THR A 420 10.38 14.92 -35.28
N ILE A 421 10.70 14.25 -34.17
CA ILE A 421 12.09 13.97 -33.76
C ILE A 421 12.84 13.17 -34.83
N GLU A 422 12.18 12.19 -35.44
CA GLU A 422 12.77 11.36 -36.49
C GLU A 422 13.12 12.14 -37.74
N ARG A 423 12.19 12.99 -38.20
CA ARG A 423 12.40 13.83 -39.37
C ARG A 423 13.59 14.77 -39.20
N VAL A 424 13.75 15.33 -38.00
CA VAL A 424 14.90 16.16 -37.65
C VAL A 424 16.17 15.31 -37.63
N ALA A 425 16.17 14.17 -36.94
CA ALA A 425 17.34 13.30 -36.85
C ALA A 425 17.83 12.81 -38.23
N GLN A 426 16.89 12.48 -39.11
CA GLN A 426 17.18 12.05 -40.48
C GLN A 426 17.80 13.18 -41.31
N ARG A 427 17.31 14.42 -41.19
CA ARG A 427 17.93 15.59 -41.84
C ARG A 427 19.34 15.86 -41.32
N VAL A 428 19.53 15.78 -40.00
CA VAL A 428 20.86 15.87 -39.38
C VAL A 428 21.79 14.78 -39.92
N ALA A 429 21.29 13.54 -40.02
CA ALA A 429 22.06 12.42 -40.58
C ALA A 429 22.48 12.65 -42.04
N GLN A 430 21.65 13.31 -42.84
CA GLN A 430 21.88 13.54 -44.27
C GLN A 430 22.81 14.73 -44.56
N SER A 431 22.99 15.67 -43.64
CA SER A 431 23.63 16.97 -43.90
C SER A 431 25.16 16.99 -44.04
N HIS A 432 25.80 15.84 -44.23
CA HIS A 432 27.26 15.67 -44.41
C HIS A 432 28.17 16.26 -43.31
N HIS A 433 27.64 16.69 -42.17
CA HIS A 433 28.44 17.08 -41.01
C HIS A 433 28.95 15.86 -40.22
N ASN A 434 30.00 16.07 -39.42
CA ASN A 434 30.56 15.04 -38.55
C ASN A 434 29.52 14.62 -37.49
N LEU A 435 28.76 13.55 -37.78
CA LEU A 435 27.67 13.06 -36.92
C LEU A 435 28.15 12.70 -35.52
N ARG A 436 29.40 12.25 -35.37
CA ARG A 436 30.00 12.01 -34.06
C ARG A 436 30.10 13.31 -33.26
N SER A 437 30.56 14.39 -33.88
CA SER A 437 30.65 15.70 -33.23
C SER A 437 29.27 16.24 -32.83
N VAL A 438 28.27 16.10 -33.71
CA VAL A 438 26.89 16.51 -33.42
C VAL A 438 26.30 15.73 -32.24
N TYR A 439 26.47 14.40 -32.25
CA TYR A 439 26.05 13.53 -31.16
C TYR A 439 26.74 13.87 -29.83
N VAL A 440 28.08 13.99 -29.82
CA VAL A 440 28.85 14.32 -28.61
C VAL A 440 28.44 15.69 -28.06
N SER A 441 28.20 16.68 -28.92
CA SER A 441 27.69 17.99 -28.50
C SER A 441 26.34 17.83 -27.80
N MET A 442 25.37 17.16 -28.45
CA MET A 442 24.05 16.97 -27.85
C MET A 442 24.08 16.30 -26.49
N VAL A 443 24.84 15.22 -26.33
CA VAL A 443 24.87 14.48 -25.05
C VAL A 443 25.49 15.31 -23.92
N LYS A 444 26.50 16.14 -24.25
CA LYS A 444 27.14 17.05 -23.29
C LYS A 444 26.25 18.23 -22.87
N GLU A 445 25.28 18.60 -23.69
CA GLU A 445 24.43 19.75 -23.43
C GLU A 445 23.28 19.43 -22.46
N SER A 446 23.47 19.75 -21.18
CA SER A 446 22.47 19.51 -20.12
C SER A 446 21.60 20.73 -19.80
N SER A 447 22.06 21.94 -20.12
CA SER A 447 21.35 23.17 -19.75
C SER A 447 20.32 23.60 -20.80
N PRO A 448 19.14 24.09 -20.37
CA PRO A 448 18.11 24.59 -21.28
C PRO A 448 18.60 25.60 -22.31
N LYS A 449 19.46 26.53 -21.86
CA LYS A 449 20.06 27.57 -22.70
C LYS A 449 21.00 26.98 -23.75
N SER A 450 21.73 25.91 -23.42
CA SER A 450 22.60 25.24 -24.39
C SER A 450 21.78 24.50 -25.45
N ILE A 451 20.81 23.69 -25.02
CA ILE A 451 19.93 22.93 -25.92
C ILE A 451 19.25 23.87 -26.92
N ARG A 452 18.67 24.98 -26.42
CA ARG A 452 18.10 26.06 -27.26
C ARG A 452 19.11 26.58 -28.27
N ARG A 453 20.33 26.91 -27.84
CA ARG A 453 21.37 27.45 -28.71
C ARG A 453 21.75 26.47 -29.81
N THR A 454 21.84 25.18 -29.50
CA THR A 454 22.17 24.14 -30.48
C THR A 454 21.03 23.92 -31.47
N TYR A 455 19.78 23.89 -31.02
CA TYR A 455 18.65 23.78 -31.93
C TYR A 455 18.48 25.01 -32.82
N VAL A 456 18.73 26.23 -32.30
CA VAL A 456 18.75 27.44 -33.14
C VAL A 456 19.83 27.35 -34.22
N ARG A 457 21.02 26.79 -33.92
CA ARG A 457 22.02 26.53 -34.95
C ARG A 457 21.51 25.52 -35.98
N TRP A 458 20.79 24.49 -35.55
CA TRP A 458 20.23 23.50 -36.47
C TRP A 458 19.16 24.07 -37.38
N VAL A 459 18.38 25.05 -36.89
CA VAL A 459 17.49 25.85 -37.73
C VAL A 459 18.30 26.63 -38.77
N SER A 460 19.40 27.26 -38.38
CA SER A 460 20.27 27.96 -39.33
C SER A 460 20.96 27.05 -40.36
N TYR A 461 21.19 25.77 -40.02
CA TYR A 461 21.74 24.76 -40.91
C TYR A 461 20.68 24.05 -41.77
N GLY A 462 19.39 24.37 -41.59
CA GLY A 462 18.28 23.73 -42.28
C GLY A 462 17.98 22.29 -41.82
N TRP A 463 18.52 21.86 -40.69
CA TRP A 463 18.31 20.50 -40.15
C TRP A 463 17.00 20.37 -39.38
N MET A 464 16.47 21.50 -38.93
CA MET A 464 15.24 21.65 -38.17
C MET A 464 14.52 22.87 -38.72
N ASP A 465 13.21 22.82 -38.88
CA ASP A 465 12.42 24.00 -39.21
C ASP A 465 11.95 24.72 -37.94
N TRP A 466 11.32 25.89 -38.10
CA TRP A 466 10.89 26.69 -36.97
C TRP A 466 9.78 26.01 -36.14
N GLN A 467 8.89 25.25 -36.78
CA GLN A 467 7.80 24.55 -36.10
C GLN A 467 8.35 23.41 -35.25
N GLU A 468 9.31 22.66 -35.79
CA GLU A 468 10.01 21.58 -35.10
C GLU A 468 10.87 22.13 -33.96
N PHE A 469 11.47 23.29 -34.13
CA PHE A 469 12.17 24.00 -33.05
C PHE A 469 11.25 24.31 -31.88
N ILE A 470 10.12 24.99 -32.12
CA ILE A 470 9.15 25.31 -31.05
C ILE A 470 8.62 24.04 -30.39
N THR A 471 8.40 22.99 -31.18
CA THR A 471 7.86 21.70 -30.72
C THR A 471 8.84 20.97 -29.81
N LEU A 472 10.12 20.93 -30.17
CA LEU A 472 11.18 20.25 -29.42
C LEU A 472 11.79 21.12 -28.31
N CYS A 473 11.50 22.41 -28.34
CA CYS A 473 12.06 23.42 -27.46
C CYS A 473 10.97 24.36 -26.91
N PRO A 474 10.10 23.87 -26.02
CA PRO A 474 9.03 24.69 -25.44
C PRO A 474 9.59 25.96 -24.78
N ILE A 475 8.89 27.08 -25.01
CA ILE A 475 9.31 28.43 -24.60
C ILE A 475 9.16 28.63 -23.09
N GLY A 476 8.29 27.85 -22.44
CA GLY A 476 8.05 27.94 -21.01
C GLY A 476 9.30 27.75 -20.16
N GLU A 477 9.30 28.41 -19.00
CA GLU A 477 10.35 28.29 -17.98
C GLU A 477 9.89 27.39 -16.81
N GLU A 478 8.69 26.81 -16.91
CA GLU A 478 8.20 25.87 -15.91
C GLU A 478 9.06 24.60 -15.89
N LYS A 479 9.20 24.01 -14.69
CA LYS A 479 10.01 22.81 -14.48
C LYS A 479 9.60 21.65 -15.40
N ALA A 480 8.30 21.53 -15.69
CA ALA A 480 7.76 20.52 -16.60
C ALA A 480 8.26 20.72 -18.05
N ASP A 481 8.27 21.96 -18.55
CA ASP A 481 8.75 22.28 -19.90
C ASP A 481 10.26 22.03 -20.05
N LEU A 482 11.03 22.37 -19.01
CA LEU A 482 12.47 22.12 -18.98
C LEU A 482 12.79 20.61 -19.01
N GLN A 483 12.04 19.81 -18.23
CA GLN A 483 12.17 18.35 -18.24
C GLN A 483 11.76 17.75 -19.60
N LYS A 484 10.67 18.25 -20.18
CA LYS A 484 10.18 17.83 -21.50
C LYS A 484 11.19 18.08 -22.61
N MET A 485 11.81 19.26 -22.61
CA MET A 485 12.88 19.60 -23.55
C MET A 485 14.12 18.70 -23.40
N GLN A 486 14.53 18.38 -22.16
CA GLN A 486 15.63 17.45 -21.91
C GLN A 486 15.31 16.05 -22.44
N LYS A 487 14.09 15.55 -22.21
CA LYS A 487 13.60 14.27 -22.76
C LYS A 487 13.68 14.26 -24.29
N TYR A 488 13.19 15.30 -24.96
CA TYR A 488 13.23 15.39 -26.44
C TYR A 488 14.65 15.46 -26.99
N ARG A 489 15.55 16.14 -26.29
CA ARG A 489 16.97 16.16 -26.62
C ARG A 489 17.60 14.78 -26.53
N ASP A 490 17.32 14.04 -25.46
CA ASP A 490 17.86 12.69 -25.30
C ASP A 490 17.34 11.76 -26.41
N PHE A 491 16.07 11.88 -26.79
CA PHE A 491 15.51 11.14 -27.93
C PHE A 491 16.14 11.46 -29.26
N LEU A 492 16.34 12.74 -29.53
CA LEU A 492 16.95 13.19 -30.76
C LEU A 492 18.42 12.72 -30.86
N ALA A 493 19.14 12.69 -29.72
CA ALA A 493 20.48 12.11 -29.63
C ALA A 493 20.48 10.60 -29.92
N ALA A 494 19.48 9.86 -29.41
CA ALA A 494 19.27 8.44 -29.72
C ALA A 494 19.19 8.22 -31.24
N CYS A 495 18.36 9.01 -31.91
CA CYS A 495 18.09 8.87 -33.33
C CYS A 495 19.35 9.15 -34.15
N ILE A 496 20.10 10.20 -33.79
CA ILE A 496 21.34 10.57 -34.48
C ILE A 496 22.42 9.51 -34.28
N ALA A 497 22.57 8.95 -33.08
CA ALA A 497 23.52 7.87 -32.82
C ALA A 497 23.21 6.64 -33.67
N TRP A 498 21.93 6.28 -33.81
CA TRP A 498 21.49 5.20 -34.68
C TRP A 498 21.89 5.44 -36.14
N HIS A 499 21.60 6.63 -36.69
CA HIS A 499 21.99 6.97 -38.05
C HIS A 499 23.51 7.01 -38.27
N ALA A 500 24.28 7.49 -37.29
CA ALA A 500 25.73 7.50 -37.35
C ALA A 500 26.27 6.07 -37.50
N ARG A 501 25.71 5.11 -36.76
CA ARG A 501 26.09 3.69 -36.85
C ARG A 501 25.70 3.03 -38.16
N GLN A 502 24.54 3.35 -38.72
CA GLN A 502 24.17 2.89 -40.08
C GLN A 502 25.18 3.36 -41.14
N LYS A 503 25.96 4.41 -40.84
CA LYS A 503 27.05 4.93 -41.67
C LYS A 503 28.44 4.45 -41.24
N GLY A 504 28.55 3.53 -40.29
CA GLY A 504 29.83 3.03 -39.76
C GLY A 504 30.60 4.02 -38.88
N ILE A 505 29.92 5.03 -38.32
CA ILE A 505 30.54 6.05 -37.45
C ILE A 505 30.44 5.62 -35.99
N ASP A 506 31.58 5.59 -35.31
CA ASP A 506 31.68 5.31 -33.87
C ASP A 506 31.10 6.45 -33.02
N THR A 507 30.16 6.09 -32.14
CA THR A 507 29.45 6.99 -31.22
C THR A 507 29.78 6.73 -29.76
N THR A 508 30.85 6.00 -29.46
CA THR A 508 31.33 5.85 -28.08
C THR A 508 31.71 7.21 -27.50
N LEU A 509 31.18 7.49 -26.30
CA LEU A 509 31.56 8.68 -25.55
C LEU A 509 32.96 8.43 -24.98
N PRO A 510 33.87 9.42 -25.05
CA PRO A 510 35.15 9.31 -24.36
C PRO A 510 34.89 9.14 -22.86
N GLU A 511 35.58 8.17 -22.23
CA GLU A 511 35.58 8.02 -20.78
C GLU A 511 36.05 9.35 -20.17
N GLU A 512 35.25 9.94 -19.29
CA GLU A 512 35.65 11.13 -18.56
C GLU A 512 36.80 10.73 -17.64
N GLU A 513 38.03 11.18 -17.93
CA GLU A 513 39.12 11.18 -16.95
C GLU A 513 38.64 12.02 -15.76
N GLU A 514 38.39 11.37 -14.62
CA GLU A 514 38.01 12.02 -13.38
C GLU A 514 39.07 13.06 -12.99
N SER A 515 38.71 14.35 -13.11
CA SER A 515 39.50 15.49 -12.62
C SER A 515 38.92 16.07 -11.34
#